data_AF-A0A6I6JSQ5-F1
#
_entry.id   AF-A0A6I6JSQ5-F1
#
_cell.length_a   1.000
_cell.length_b   1.000
_cell.length_c   1.000
_cell.angle_alpha   90.00
_cell.angle_beta   90.00
_cell.angle_gamma   90.00
#
_symmetry.space_group_name_H-M   'P 1'
#
loop_
_entity.id
_entity.type
_entity.pdbx_description
1 polymer ?
#
loop_
_entity_poly.entity_id
_entity_poly.type
_entity_poly.pdbx_seq_one_letter_code
_entity_poly.pdbx_strand_id
1 'polypeptide(L)'
;MKRSDILTNRIFKRYFLPTILMAMALSMGIIVDGIIVGNKLGSEALAIVNLSTPIVLGFNSIYVLMGVGGSVLAAIAIGQRSESNALSYFQQAILMMLLFSVIVLVVGLIFHTRIAEFIAGDTGMEAKLVPYLKILFLGSPLMIVVPGISSFIRTDNNPRLASVILIVANGVNLIFDIIYLFVFNMGVEGAALATVTGYGAGSLVLITYFFREKVTFRIKKPEMISGAKILKIIATGLPAALTTLFLFLKIFLINIIVINTLGKSGMAVFSVCLSCLAFVSMFISGAAQTISPIIGVLYGELDQQGIRFTIFRTFKIVGLASLLLIALFEIFPSQVLQLFGVSSANELALGIQAIRIFSISLLGTALNVVLMYYFQTIQQKKLSLVIASVQGFMLVVPLAFVFSKIWGGSGIWIAFGVSEVCTLLIVFILTRRIRKNSDVKLQGMLLFQSRTSANALLDVSIVDDVKNAARLSEDVVQFCSENGLNERTSMHVGLAVEELAVNSFEHGYRDQTKKVVDVRVSIGASEVLISLKDDGIPFNPANYSAIENDSEFKSMGLQLVKNIAREVNYTRMLGLNSTIIKF
;
A
#
# COMPACT_ATOMS: atom_id res chain seq x y z
N MET A 1 3.86 -8.79 -31.92
CA MET A 1 2.71 -8.82 -30.96
C MET A 1 2.75 -7.62 -29.99
N LYS A 2 1.76 -7.40 -29.10
CA LYS A 2 1.79 -6.36 -28.04
C LYS A 2 1.51 -6.96 -26.66
N ARG A 3 2.11 -6.39 -25.60
CA ARG A 3 1.87 -6.78 -24.19
C ARG A 3 0.42 -6.55 -23.76
N SER A 4 -0.21 -7.57 -23.18
CA SER A 4 -1.54 -7.53 -22.58
C SER A 4 -1.49 -7.14 -21.10
N ASP A 5 -2.61 -6.68 -20.56
CA ASP A 5 -2.74 -6.34 -19.14
C ASP A 5 -3.31 -7.50 -18.29
N ILE A 6 -3.58 -8.67 -18.88
CA ILE A 6 -4.33 -9.77 -18.25
C ILE A 6 -3.64 -10.29 -16.99
N LEU A 7 -2.33 -10.55 -17.05
CA LEU A 7 -1.57 -11.12 -15.94
C LEU A 7 -1.48 -10.13 -14.77
N THR A 8 -1.07 -8.89 -15.06
CA THR A 8 -1.06 -7.77 -14.11
C THR A 8 -2.45 -7.58 -13.49
N ASN A 9 -3.51 -7.76 -14.27
CA ASN A 9 -4.87 -7.63 -13.81
C ASN A 9 -5.30 -8.71 -12.81
N ARG A 10 -4.78 -9.93 -12.95
CA ARG A 10 -5.02 -11.03 -12.00
C ARG A 10 -4.27 -10.79 -10.70
N ILE A 11 -3.00 -10.35 -10.78
CA ILE A 11 -2.22 -9.93 -9.60
C ILE A 11 -2.97 -8.83 -8.85
N PHE A 12 -3.39 -7.78 -9.56
CA PHE A 12 -4.09 -6.66 -8.96
C PHE A 12 -5.33 -7.14 -8.19
N LYS A 13 -6.19 -7.99 -8.80
CA LYS A 13 -7.38 -8.53 -8.13
C LYS A 13 -7.04 -9.38 -6.90
N ARG A 14 -6.00 -10.22 -6.99
CA ARG A 14 -5.52 -11.08 -5.89
C ARG A 14 -5.08 -10.25 -4.67
N TYR A 15 -4.51 -9.08 -4.88
CA TYR A 15 -4.07 -8.18 -3.81
C TYR A 15 -5.17 -7.22 -3.35
N PHE A 16 -5.98 -6.71 -4.28
CA PHE A 16 -6.98 -5.66 -4.04
C PHE A 16 -8.11 -6.12 -3.13
N LEU A 17 -8.64 -7.33 -3.33
CA LEU A 17 -9.77 -7.79 -2.51
C LEU A 17 -9.38 -7.98 -1.03
N PRO A 18 -8.26 -8.64 -0.69
CA PRO A 18 -7.82 -8.71 0.71
C PRO A 18 -7.52 -7.34 1.33
N THR A 19 -6.87 -6.42 0.61
CA THR A 19 -6.47 -5.11 1.16
C THR A 19 -7.68 -4.20 1.39
N ILE A 20 -8.65 -4.20 0.48
CA ILE A 20 -9.87 -3.38 0.66
C ILE A 20 -10.75 -3.92 1.79
N LEU A 21 -10.94 -5.25 1.88
CA LEU A 21 -11.69 -5.85 2.99
C LEU A 21 -11.03 -5.57 4.34
N MET A 22 -9.70 -5.59 4.39
CA MET A 22 -8.96 -5.23 5.59
C MET A 22 -9.12 -3.74 5.94
N ALA A 23 -8.98 -2.84 4.96
CA ALA A 23 -9.18 -1.41 5.19
C ALA A 23 -10.61 -1.11 5.70
N MET A 24 -11.62 -1.74 5.09
CA MET A 24 -13.01 -1.63 5.53
C MET A 24 -13.21 -2.19 6.94
N ALA A 25 -12.64 -3.36 7.26
CA ALA A 25 -12.75 -3.95 8.58
C ALA A 25 -12.15 -3.05 9.66
N LEU A 26 -10.95 -2.49 9.42
CA LEU A 26 -10.31 -1.56 10.35
C LEU A 26 -11.13 -0.28 10.55
N SER A 27 -11.64 0.31 9.46
CA SER A 27 -12.44 1.54 9.57
C SER A 27 -13.81 1.31 10.22
N MET A 28 -14.47 0.19 9.90
CA MET A 28 -15.70 -0.21 10.60
C MET A 28 -15.42 -0.54 12.07
N GLY A 29 -14.27 -1.12 12.37
CA GLY A 29 -13.79 -1.34 13.73
C GLY A 29 -13.81 -0.08 14.57
N ILE A 30 -13.21 1.01 14.07
CA ILE A 30 -13.19 2.31 14.78
C ILE A 30 -14.61 2.83 15.05
N ILE A 31 -15.52 2.70 14.06
CA ILE A 31 -16.91 3.18 14.20
C ILE A 31 -17.67 2.34 15.24
N VAL A 32 -17.58 1.01 15.13
CA VAL A 32 -18.30 0.09 16.02
C VAL A 32 -17.74 0.19 17.45
N ASP A 33 -16.42 0.26 17.62
CA ASP A 33 -15.77 0.48 18.92
C ASP A 33 -16.29 1.76 19.59
N GLY A 34 -16.30 2.89 18.87
CA GLY A 34 -16.89 4.13 19.36
C GLY A 34 -18.37 4.01 19.74
N ILE A 35 -19.17 3.25 18.99
CA ILE A 35 -20.58 2.99 19.32
C ILE A 35 -20.69 2.16 20.62
N ILE A 36 -19.87 1.11 20.78
CA ILE A 36 -19.89 0.25 21.96
C ILE A 36 -19.49 1.04 23.21
N VAL A 37 -18.35 1.75 23.16
CA VAL A 37 -17.86 2.57 24.29
C VAL A 37 -18.86 3.68 24.63
N GLY A 38 -19.34 4.41 23.62
CA GLY A 38 -20.27 5.52 23.82
C GLY A 38 -21.59 5.11 24.45
N ASN A 39 -22.19 4.01 23.99
CA ASN A 39 -23.47 3.53 24.52
C ASN A 39 -23.35 2.97 25.95
N LYS A 40 -22.24 2.28 26.27
CA LYS A 40 -22.08 1.65 27.58
C LYS A 40 -21.57 2.61 28.65
N LEU A 41 -20.64 3.49 28.30
CA LEU A 41 -19.91 4.33 29.25
C LEU A 41 -20.19 5.83 29.12
N GLY A 42 -20.91 6.26 28.07
CA GLY A 42 -21.27 7.65 27.84
C GLY A 42 -20.18 8.49 27.17
N SER A 43 -20.49 9.78 27.00
CA SER A 43 -19.65 10.74 26.26
C SER A 43 -18.29 11.01 26.90
N GLU A 44 -18.18 10.88 28.22
CA GLU A 44 -16.91 11.07 28.94
C GLU A 44 -15.88 10.00 28.54
N ALA A 45 -16.29 8.73 28.38
CA ALA A 45 -15.39 7.67 27.94
C ALA A 45 -14.91 7.87 26.50
N LEU A 46 -15.77 8.36 25.61
CA LEU A 46 -15.37 8.74 24.25
C LEU A 46 -14.36 9.89 24.24
N ALA A 47 -14.50 10.85 25.17
CA ALA A 47 -13.51 11.92 25.31
C ALA A 47 -12.14 11.37 25.72
N ILE A 48 -12.06 10.40 26.64
CA ILE A 48 -10.82 9.71 27.02
C ILE A 48 -10.17 9.02 25.81
N VAL A 49 -10.96 8.24 25.06
CA VAL A 49 -10.46 7.54 23.85
C VAL A 49 -9.92 8.55 22.84
N ASN A 50 -10.66 9.63 22.58
CA ASN A 50 -10.23 10.68 21.66
C ASN A 50 -8.95 11.40 22.11
N LEU A 51 -8.83 11.74 23.40
CA LEU A 51 -7.62 12.34 23.98
C LEU A 51 -6.38 11.46 23.81
N SER A 52 -6.55 10.14 23.82
CA SER A 52 -5.45 9.18 23.61
C SER A 52 -5.03 9.01 22.15
N THR A 53 -5.82 9.50 21.18
CA THR A 53 -5.59 9.30 19.74
C THR A 53 -4.17 9.67 19.27
N PRO A 54 -3.55 10.78 19.71
CA PRO A 54 -2.18 11.11 19.30
C PRO A 54 -1.16 10.04 19.66
N ILE A 55 -1.34 9.33 20.79
CA ILE A 55 -0.46 8.24 21.22
C ILE A 55 -0.59 7.04 20.26
N VAL A 56 -1.81 6.65 19.93
CA VAL A 56 -2.08 5.56 18.99
C VAL A 56 -1.57 5.91 17.58
N LEU A 57 -1.75 7.15 17.13
CA LEU A 57 -1.18 7.63 15.87
C LEU A 57 0.36 7.60 15.89
N GLY A 58 0.99 7.90 17.03
CA GLY A 58 2.43 7.74 17.22
C GLY A 58 2.89 6.29 17.02
N PHE A 59 2.18 5.32 17.60
CA PHE A 59 2.46 3.89 17.39
C PHE A 59 2.32 3.53 15.90
N ASN A 60 1.28 4.06 15.24
CA ASN A 60 1.06 3.87 13.82
C ASN A 60 2.21 4.43 12.96
N SER A 61 2.64 5.66 13.23
CA SER A 61 3.75 6.31 12.53
C SER A 61 5.05 5.50 12.62
N ILE A 62 5.33 4.82 13.74
CA ILE A 62 6.52 3.97 13.88
C ILE A 62 6.47 2.78 12.92
N TYR A 63 5.36 2.03 12.88
CA TYR A 63 5.28 0.87 11.98
C TYR A 63 5.16 1.31 10.51
N VAL A 64 4.54 2.45 10.20
CA VAL A 64 4.52 2.97 8.83
C VAL A 64 5.92 3.37 8.38
N LEU A 65 6.69 4.02 9.26
CA LEU A 65 8.05 4.44 8.96
C LEU A 65 8.97 3.24 8.67
N MET A 66 8.92 2.22 9.53
CA MET A 66 9.84 1.08 9.45
C MET A 66 9.27 -0.10 8.66
N GLY A 67 8.03 -0.50 8.96
CA GLY A 67 7.34 -1.63 8.35
C GLY A 67 6.98 -1.37 6.89
N VAL A 68 6.22 -0.32 6.59
CA VAL A 68 5.84 0.01 5.20
C VAL A 68 7.06 0.47 4.40
N GLY A 69 7.93 1.31 4.99
CA GLY A 69 9.19 1.73 4.36
C GLY A 69 10.08 0.54 3.98
N GLY A 70 10.24 -0.42 4.90
CA GLY A 70 11.04 -1.62 4.68
C GLY A 70 10.39 -2.60 3.71
N SER A 71 9.06 -2.77 3.76
CA SER A 71 8.35 -3.69 2.86
C SER A 71 8.37 -3.22 1.41
N VAL A 72 8.42 -1.90 1.16
CA VAL A 72 8.63 -1.32 -0.18
C VAL A 72 10.03 -1.66 -0.70
N LEU A 73 11.07 -1.45 0.11
CA LEU A 73 12.45 -1.77 -0.29
C LEU A 73 12.65 -3.28 -0.49
N ALA A 74 12.00 -4.11 0.34
CA ALA A 74 12.00 -5.55 0.16
C ALA A 74 11.27 -5.97 -1.12
N ALA A 75 10.15 -5.33 -1.48
CA ALA A 75 9.46 -5.59 -2.75
C ALA A 75 10.36 -5.30 -3.96
N ILE A 76 11.10 -4.17 -3.93
CA ILE A 76 12.07 -3.82 -4.96
C ILE A 76 13.21 -4.86 -5.02
N ALA A 77 13.75 -5.27 -3.87
CA ALA A 77 14.81 -6.27 -3.80
C ALA A 77 14.34 -7.66 -4.30
N ILE A 78 13.08 -8.04 -4.05
CA ILE A 78 12.45 -9.25 -4.62
C ILE A 78 12.38 -9.14 -6.15
N GLY A 79 11.96 -8.00 -6.68
CA GLY A 79 11.94 -7.76 -8.13
C GLY A 79 13.34 -7.80 -8.76
N GLN A 80 14.36 -7.34 -8.04
CA GLN A 80 15.77 -7.45 -8.41
C GLN A 80 16.35 -8.86 -8.20
N ARG A 81 15.53 -9.82 -7.74
CA ARG A 81 15.93 -11.20 -7.42
C ARG A 81 17.05 -11.29 -6.39
N SER A 82 17.12 -10.30 -5.51
CA SER A 82 18.10 -10.24 -4.43
C SER A 82 17.42 -10.63 -3.11
N GLU A 83 17.18 -11.93 -2.92
CA GLU A 83 16.56 -12.46 -1.69
C GLU A 83 17.34 -12.06 -0.42
N SER A 84 18.67 -12.03 -0.51
CA SER A 84 19.53 -11.56 0.59
C SER A 84 19.24 -10.11 0.97
N ASN A 85 19.14 -9.20 -0.01
CA ASN A 85 18.80 -7.81 0.29
C ASN A 85 17.36 -7.66 0.80
N ALA A 86 16.41 -8.42 0.25
CA ALA A 86 15.03 -8.41 0.74
C ALA A 86 14.96 -8.85 2.21
N LEU A 87 15.64 -9.94 2.55
CA LEU A 87 15.75 -10.45 3.93
C LEU A 87 16.44 -9.45 4.85
N SER A 88 17.50 -8.80 4.38
CA SER A 88 18.21 -7.79 5.14
C SER A 88 17.32 -6.59 5.48
N TYR A 89 16.56 -6.05 4.51
CA TYR A 89 15.61 -4.96 4.79
C TYR A 89 14.55 -5.37 5.82
N PHE A 90 14.06 -6.61 5.74
CA PHE A 90 13.13 -7.17 6.73
C PHE A 90 13.75 -7.24 8.14
N GLN A 91 14.96 -7.79 8.26
CA GLN A 91 15.65 -7.93 9.55
C GLN A 91 15.93 -6.57 10.18
N GLN A 92 16.44 -5.60 9.41
CA GLN A 92 16.70 -4.24 9.90
C GLN A 92 15.41 -3.55 10.33
N ALA A 93 14.33 -3.65 9.54
CA ALA A 93 13.04 -3.04 9.89
C ALA A 93 12.44 -3.64 11.16
N ILE A 94 12.44 -4.97 11.32
CA ILE A 94 11.92 -5.63 12.52
C ILE A 94 12.75 -5.27 13.74
N LEU A 95 14.07 -5.28 13.62
CA LEU A 95 14.94 -4.90 14.73
C LEU A 95 14.64 -3.48 15.21
N MET A 96 14.49 -2.54 14.28
CA MET A 96 14.14 -1.15 14.63
C MET A 96 12.73 -1.05 15.23
N MET A 97 11.74 -1.77 14.69
CA MET A 97 10.38 -1.78 15.25
C MET A 97 10.36 -2.35 16.68
N LEU A 98 11.08 -3.44 16.93
CA LEU A 98 11.21 -4.01 18.27
C LEU A 98 11.89 -3.03 19.22
N LEU A 99 13.04 -2.46 18.82
CA LEU A 99 13.76 -1.47 19.61
C LEU A 99 12.89 -0.28 19.98
N PHE A 100 12.24 0.36 18.99
CA PHE A 100 11.37 1.50 19.24
C PHE A 100 10.15 1.11 20.07
N SER A 101 9.59 -0.08 19.87
CA SER A 101 8.46 -0.52 20.67
C SER A 101 8.81 -0.76 22.14
N VAL A 102 10.01 -1.27 22.43
CA VAL A 102 10.52 -1.41 23.80
C VAL A 102 10.78 -0.04 24.41
N ILE A 103 11.34 0.92 23.65
CA ILE A 103 11.52 2.30 24.11
C ILE A 103 10.17 2.92 24.44
N VAL A 104 9.17 2.81 23.55
CA VAL A 104 7.81 3.32 23.75
C VAL A 104 7.15 2.67 24.97
N LEU A 105 7.31 1.36 25.15
CA LEU A 105 6.82 0.64 26.32
C LEU A 105 7.45 1.18 27.60
N VAL A 106 8.78 1.25 27.69
CA VAL A 106 9.49 1.66 28.91
C VAL A 106 9.25 3.12 29.23
N VAL A 107 9.44 4.02 28.26
CA VAL A 107 9.19 5.46 28.44
C VAL A 107 7.72 5.71 28.73
N GLY A 108 6.82 5.05 28.01
CA GLY A 108 5.38 5.11 28.24
C GLY A 108 5.00 4.70 29.66
N LEU A 109 5.52 3.59 30.17
CA LEU A 109 5.24 3.15 31.53
C LEU A 109 5.82 4.07 32.61
N ILE A 110 6.99 4.67 32.39
CA ILE A 110 7.58 5.60 33.36
C ILE A 110 6.81 6.93 33.38
N PHE A 111 6.39 7.43 32.21
CA PHE A 111 5.83 8.77 32.06
C PHE A 111 4.32 8.82 31.81
N HIS A 112 3.59 7.70 31.78
CA HIS A 112 2.16 7.67 31.44
C HIS A 112 1.32 8.65 32.27
N THR A 113 1.60 8.83 33.56
CA THR A 113 0.91 9.81 34.41
C THR A 113 1.16 11.24 33.93
N ARG A 114 2.41 11.63 33.72
CA ARG A 114 2.77 12.96 33.19
C ARG A 114 2.24 13.21 31.78
N ILE A 115 2.21 12.17 30.95
CA ILE A 115 1.62 12.23 29.61
C ILE A 115 0.10 12.42 29.73
N ALA A 116 -0.57 11.73 30.65
CA ALA A 116 -1.99 11.92 30.91
C ALA A 116 -2.30 13.33 31.42
N GLU A 117 -1.54 13.85 32.40
CA GLU A 117 -1.64 15.23 32.90
C GLU A 117 -1.52 16.23 31.74
N PHE A 118 -0.51 16.06 30.89
CA PHE A 118 -0.25 16.95 29.76
C PHE A 118 -1.37 16.91 28.71
N ILE A 119 -1.86 15.72 28.37
CA ILE A 119 -2.93 15.55 27.38
C ILE A 119 -4.29 16.01 27.93
N ALA A 120 -4.57 15.71 29.20
CA ALA A 120 -5.84 16.05 29.83
C ALA A 120 -5.95 17.55 30.14
N GLY A 121 -4.85 18.23 30.49
CA GLY A 121 -4.90 19.62 30.94
C GLY A 121 -5.95 19.83 32.04
N ASP A 122 -6.75 20.89 31.94
CA ASP A 122 -7.77 21.25 32.93
C ASP A 122 -9.10 20.49 32.78
N THR A 123 -9.15 19.41 31.98
CA THR A 123 -10.41 18.69 31.71
C THR A 123 -10.93 17.86 32.89
N GLY A 124 -10.10 17.64 33.93
CA GLY A 124 -10.45 16.76 35.07
C GLY A 124 -10.53 15.27 34.72
N MET A 125 -10.15 14.89 33.50
CA MET A 125 -10.27 13.53 32.96
C MET A 125 -9.03 12.65 33.23
N GLU A 126 -8.00 13.21 33.86
CA GLU A 126 -6.70 12.56 34.11
C GLU A 126 -6.85 11.20 34.80
N ALA A 127 -7.69 11.13 35.86
CA ALA A 127 -7.85 9.92 36.66
C ALA A 127 -8.30 8.69 35.84
N LYS A 128 -9.09 8.90 34.77
CA LYS A 128 -9.53 7.84 33.85
C LYS A 128 -8.55 7.63 32.69
N LEU A 129 -7.79 8.66 32.31
CA LEU A 129 -6.82 8.60 31.22
C LEU A 129 -5.54 7.85 31.61
N VAL A 130 -5.05 8.02 32.85
CA VAL A 130 -3.83 7.36 33.35
C VAL A 130 -3.87 5.83 33.18
N PRO A 131 -4.87 5.10 33.72
CA PRO A 131 -4.90 3.64 33.61
C PRO A 131 -5.16 3.19 32.16
N TYR A 132 -5.94 3.95 31.39
CA TYR A 132 -6.15 3.70 29.97
C TYR A 132 -4.83 3.76 29.17
N LEU A 133 -4.04 4.82 29.34
CA LEU A 133 -2.74 4.96 28.68
C LEU A 133 -1.75 3.89 29.11
N LYS A 134 -1.76 3.49 30.39
CA LYS A 134 -0.92 2.40 30.89
C LYS A 134 -1.13 1.11 30.10
N ILE A 135 -2.39 0.73 29.83
CA ILE A 135 -2.73 -0.46 29.05
C ILE A 135 -2.27 -0.31 27.59
N LEU A 136 -2.47 0.85 26.97
CA LEU A 136 -1.99 1.10 25.60
C LEU A 136 -0.47 0.99 25.50
N PHE A 137 0.28 1.53 26.46
CA PHE A 137 1.74 1.41 26.47
C PHE A 137 2.21 -0.04 26.67
N LEU A 138 1.55 -0.82 27.53
CA LEU A 138 1.78 -2.26 27.67
C LEU A 138 1.56 -3.00 26.34
N GLY A 139 0.52 -2.63 25.60
CA GLY A 139 0.21 -3.22 24.29
C GLY A 139 1.04 -2.69 23.12
N SER A 140 1.81 -1.62 23.30
CA SER A 140 2.53 -0.94 22.21
C SER A 140 3.45 -1.85 21.38
N PRO A 141 4.14 -2.88 21.93
CA PRO A 141 4.91 -3.81 21.10
C PRO A 141 4.07 -4.56 20.07
N LEU A 142 2.89 -5.03 20.45
CA LEU A 142 1.98 -5.73 19.53
C LEU A 142 1.40 -4.77 18.50
N MET A 143 0.95 -3.60 18.95
CA MET A 143 0.36 -2.56 18.09
C MET A 143 1.33 -2.01 17.05
N ILE A 144 2.65 -2.07 17.30
CA ILE A 144 3.70 -1.64 16.36
C ILE A 144 4.15 -2.80 15.47
N VAL A 145 4.50 -3.95 16.06
CA VAL A 145 5.18 -5.04 15.34
C VAL A 145 4.21 -5.82 14.45
N VAL A 146 2.98 -6.10 14.89
CA VAL A 146 2.01 -6.91 14.13
C VAL A 146 1.65 -6.27 12.77
N PRO A 147 1.21 -4.99 12.69
CA PRO A 147 0.95 -4.35 11.40
C PRO A 147 2.23 -4.15 10.58
N GLY A 148 3.37 -3.91 11.23
CA GLY A 148 4.68 -3.81 10.59
C GLY A 148 5.06 -5.09 9.82
N ILE A 149 5.03 -6.25 10.48
CA ILE A 149 5.31 -7.55 9.83
C ILE A 149 4.24 -7.91 8.81
N SER A 150 2.97 -7.58 9.06
CA SER A 150 1.89 -7.79 8.08
C SER A 150 2.17 -7.10 6.75
N SER A 151 2.85 -5.94 6.77
CA SER A 151 3.25 -5.23 5.55
C SER A 151 4.27 -6.04 4.72
N PHE A 152 5.21 -6.72 5.38
CA PHE A 152 6.14 -7.64 4.73
C PHE A 152 5.48 -8.92 4.22
N ILE A 153 4.56 -9.53 4.99
CA ILE A 153 3.81 -10.72 4.53
C ILE A 153 3.02 -10.42 3.25
N ARG A 154 2.49 -9.20 3.13
CA ARG A 154 1.81 -8.73 1.92
C ARG A 154 2.78 -8.69 0.73
N THR A 155 3.99 -8.20 0.94
CA THR A 155 5.08 -8.21 -0.05
C THR A 155 5.52 -9.64 -0.40
N ASP A 156 5.52 -10.57 0.55
CA ASP A 156 5.90 -11.98 0.37
C ASP A 156 4.76 -12.85 -0.20
N ASN A 157 4.13 -12.38 -1.27
CA ASN A 157 3.12 -13.13 -2.05
C ASN A 157 1.89 -13.63 -1.25
N ASN A 158 1.65 -13.10 -0.05
CA ASN A 158 0.58 -13.56 0.83
C ASN A 158 -0.33 -12.42 1.34
N PRO A 159 -0.95 -11.64 0.43
CA PRO A 159 -1.81 -10.52 0.80
C PRO A 159 -3.04 -10.95 1.61
N ARG A 160 -3.53 -12.19 1.43
CA ARG A 160 -4.65 -12.73 2.20
C ARG A 160 -4.28 -12.92 3.67
N LEU A 161 -3.14 -13.54 3.97
CA LEU A 161 -2.71 -13.75 5.35
C LEU A 161 -2.46 -12.41 6.05
N ALA A 162 -1.76 -11.48 5.39
CA ALA A 162 -1.52 -10.12 5.91
C ALA A 162 -2.82 -9.40 6.30
N SER A 163 -3.85 -9.51 5.48
CA SER A 163 -5.16 -8.94 5.77
C SER A 163 -5.92 -9.68 6.88
N VAL A 164 -5.90 -11.01 6.88
CA VAL A 164 -6.58 -11.83 7.91
C VAL A 164 -6.02 -11.54 9.29
N ILE A 165 -4.71 -11.34 9.44
CA ILE A 165 -4.08 -10.98 10.72
C ILE A 165 -4.75 -9.75 11.35
N LEU A 166 -4.92 -8.68 10.57
CA LEU A 166 -5.50 -7.43 11.05
C LEU A 166 -7.02 -7.48 11.17
N ILE A 167 -7.71 -8.25 10.32
CA ILE A 167 -9.16 -8.49 10.42
C ILE A 167 -9.48 -9.29 11.69
N VAL A 168 -8.72 -10.34 11.99
CA VAL A 168 -8.88 -11.12 13.24
C VAL A 168 -8.58 -10.24 14.44
N ALA A 169 -7.51 -9.43 14.38
CA ALA A 169 -7.20 -8.51 15.48
C ALA A 169 -8.36 -7.56 15.77
N ASN A 170 -8.93 -6.96 14.73
CA ASN A 170 -10.08 -6.07 14.86
C ASN A 170 -11.36 -6.80 15.30
N GLY A 171 -11.63 -8.00 14.78
CA GLY A 171 -12.81 -8.78 15.15
C GLY A 171 -12.77 -9.23 16.61
N VAL A 172 -11.62 -9.71 17.07
CA VAL A 172 -11.41 -10.08 18.47
C VAL A 172 -11.49 -8.86 19.37
N ASN A 173 -10.94 -7.71 18.94
CA ASN A 173 -11.09 -6.45 19.66
C ASN A 173 -12.57 -6.16 19.96
N LEU A 174 -13.42 -6.09 18.92
CA LEU A 174 -14.84 -5.77 19.08
C LEU A 174 -15.60 -6.78 19.96
N ILE A 175 -15.27 -8.07 19.87
CA ILE A 175 -15.87 -9.09 20.73
C ILE A 175 -15.48 -8.84 22.19
N PHE A 176 -14.21 -8.54 22.44
CA PHE A 176 -13.70 -8.31 23.79
C PHE A 176 -14.09 -6.93 24.34
N ASP A 177 -14.39 -5.93 23.51
CA ASP A 177 -15.05 -4.70 23.97
C ASP A 177 -16.39 -5.04 24.62
N ILE A 178 -17.21 -5.86 23.96
CA ILE A 178 -18.49 -6.29 24.54
C ILE A 178 -18.26 -7.04 25.86
N ILE A 179 -17.30 -7.98 25.90
CA ILE A 179 -17.02 -8.77 27.10
C ILE A 179 -16.50 -7.88 28.25
N TYR A 180 -15.43 -7.12 28.04
CA TYR A 180 -14.80 -6.31 29.07
C TYR A 180 -15.69 -5.17 29.56
N LEU A 181 -16.46 -4.54 28.65
CA LEU A 181 -17.34 -3.44 29.00
C LEU A 181 -18.66 -3.91 29.61
N PHE A 182 -19.34 -4.90 29.04
CA PHE A 182 -20.68 -5.30 29.49
C PHE A 182 -20.66 -6.42 30.53
N VAL A 183 -19.76 -7.39 30.42
CA VAL A 183 -19.71 -8.55 31.33
C VAL A 183 -18.86 -8.23 32.55
N PHE A 184 -17.64 -7.73 32.35
CA PHE A 184 -16.71 -7.45 33.45
C PHE A 184 -16.78 -6.01 33.98
N ASN A 185 -17.51 -5.11 33.31
CA ASN A 185 -17.70 -3.71 33.71
C ASN A 185 -16.38 -2.97 33.99
N MET A 186 -15.33 -3.23 33.19
CA MET A 186 -13.97 -2.69 33.38
C MET A 186 -13.80 -1.21 33.02
N GLY A 187 -14.90 -0.47 32.80
CA GLY A 187 -14.84 0.93 32.38
C GLY A 187 -14.02 1.14 31.09
N VAL A 188 -13.47 2.34 30.92
CA VAL A 188 -12.74 2.72 29.68
C VAL A 188 -11.45 1.92 29.50
N GLU A 189 -10.85 1.45 30.60
CA GLU A 189 -9.68 0.55 30.60
C GLU A 189 -9.96 -0.76 29.85
N GLY A 190 -11.20 -1.25 29.95
CA GLY A 190 -11.66 -2.43 29.21
C GLY A 190 -11.50 -2.26 27.69
N ALA A 191 -11.78 -1.08 27.15
CA ALA A 191 -11.65 -0.81 25.71
C ALA A 191 -10.17 -0.80 25.25
N ALA A 192 -9.28 -0.21 26.05
CA ALA A 192 -7.84 -0.31 25.80
C ALA A 192 -7.38 -1.78 25.84
N LEU A 193 -7.85 -2.57 26.81
CA LEU A 193 -7.46 -3.97 26.94
C LEU A 193 -8.00 -4.84 25.80
N ALA A 194 -9.22 -4.56 25.32
CA ALA A 194 -9.79 -5.22 24.15
C ALA A 194 -8.89 -5.01 22.93
N THR A 195 -8.41 -3.78 22.73
CA THR A 195 -7.51 -3.44 21.61
C THR A 195 -6.22 -4.26 21.68
N VAL A 196 -5.60 -4.32 22.86
CA VAL A 196 -4.37 -5.13 23.06
C VAL A 196 -4.64 -6.62 22.87
N THR A 197 -5.78 -7.12 23.35
CA THR A 197 -6.21 -8.51 23.18
C THR A 197 -6.41 -8.85 21.71
N GLY A 198 -7.01 -7.95 20.94
CA GLY A 198 -7.16 -8.05 19.49
C GLY A 198 -5.80 -8.21 18.79
N TYR A 199 -4.86 -7.29 19.01
CA TYR A 199 -3.51 -7.42 18.43
C TYR A 199 -2.78 -8.68 18.93
N GLY A 200 -3.05 -9.14 20.16
CA GLY A 200 -2.60 -10.43 20.67
C GLY A 200 -3.11 -11.59 19.81
N ALA A 201 -4.40 -11.67 19.52
CA ALA A 201 -4.97 -12.68 18.63
C ALA A 201 -4.42 -12.58 17.20
N GLY A 202 -4.27 -11.36 16.67
CA GLY A 202 -3.60 -11.12 15.40
C GLY A 202 -2.17 -11.66 15.37
N SER A 203 -1.41 -11.51 16.46
CA SER A 203 -0.06 -12.05 16.59
C SER A 203 -0.04 -13.59 16.55
N LEU A 204 -1.05 -14.27 17.11
CA LEU A 204 -1.15 -15.73 17.05
C LEU A 204 -1.33 -16.21 15.60
N VAL A 205 -2.17 -15.52 14.83
CA VAL A 205 -2.34 -15.78 13.39
C VAL A 205 -1.04 -15.47 12.63
N LEU A 206 -0.36 -14.38 13.00
CA LEU A 206 0.92 -13.98 12.39
C LEU A 206 1.98 -15.08 12.54
N ILE A 207 2.05 -15.76 13.68
CA ILE A 207 3.02 -16.86 13.91
C ILE A 207 2.87 -17.97 12.85
N THR A 208 1.67 -18.23 12.35
CA THR A 208 1.43 -19.24 11.29
C THR A 208 2.20 -18.97 9.99
N TYR A 209 2.62 -17.72 9.74
CA TYR A 209 3.48 -17.38 8.61
C TYR A 209 4.86 -18.03 8.72
N PHE A 210 5.47 -18.00 9.91
CA PHE A 210 6.84 -18.48 10.12
C PHE A 210 6.97 -20.01 10.05
N PHE A 211 5.87 -20.74 10.22
CA PHE A 211 5.83 -22.19 10.06
C PHE A 211 5.68 -22.66 8.61
N ARG A 212 5.54 -21.75 7.63
CA ARG A 212 5.39 -22.13 6.22
C ARG A 212 6.75 -22.43 5.58
N GLU A 213 6.82 -23.52 4.83
CA GLU A 213 8.05 -24.02 4.22
C GLU A 213 8.67 -23.08 3.17
N LYS A 214 7.89 -22.22 2.50
CA LYS A 214 8.35 -21.38 1.37
C LYS A 214 8.08 -19.89 1.59
N VAL A 215 8.65 -19.32 2.66
CA VAL A 215 8.63 -17.87 2.93
C VAL A 215 9.99 -17.24 2.63
N THR A 216 9.98 -16.03 2.07
CA THR A 216 11.20 -15.26 1.78
C THR A 216 11.81 -14.73 3.09
N PHE A 217 10.96 -14.29 4.02
CA PHE A 217 11.38 -13.68 5.28
C PHE A 217 11.50 -14.70 6.41
N ARG A 218 12.44 -15.63 6.28
CA ARG A 218 12.76 -16.59 7.35
C ARG A 218 13.56 -15.94 8.47
N ILE A 219 13.32 -16.38 9.70
CA ILE A 219 14.16 -16.03 10.85
C ILE A 219 15.49 -16.78 10.70
N LYS A 220 16.46 -16.17 10.00
CA LYS A 220 17.87 -16.59 9.96
C LYS A 220 18.68 -15.81 10.99
N LYS A 221 19.97 -16.14 11.15
CA LYS A 221 20.91 -15.34 11.95
C LYS A 221 20.75 -13.86 11.58
N PRO A 222 20.54 -12.95 12.55
CA PRO A 222 20.35 -11.54 12.26
C PRO A 222 21.61 -10.99 11.62
N GLU A 223 21.47 -10.29 10.50
CA GLU A 223 22.57 -9.53 9.93
C GLU A 223 23.00 -8.40 10.88
N MET A 224 24.26 -8.01 10.78
CA MET A 224 24.78 -6.86 11.52
C MET A 224 24.00 -5.59 11.15
N ILE A 225 23.79 -4.72 12.15
CA ILE A 225 23.04 -3.47 11.97
C ILE A 225 23.70 -2.62 10.88
N SER A 226 22.90 -2.19 9.90
CA SER A 226 23.35 -1.35 8.80
C SER A 226 22.65 0.00 8.86
N GLY A 227 23.35 1.02 9.37
CA GLY A 227 22.83 2.39 9.43
C GLY A 227 22.39 2.92 8.06
N ALA A 228 23.09 2.54 6.99
CA ALA A 228 22.72 2.90 5.62
C ALA A 228 21.38 2.29 5.17
N LYS A 229 21.12 1.01 5.49
CA LYS A 229 19.82 0.37 5.18
C LYS A 229 18.71 0.95 6.02
N ILE A 230 18.95 1.20 7.32
CA ILE A 230 17.98 1.85 8.21
C ILE A 230 17.62 3.24 7.70
N LEU A 231 18.60 4.06 7.30
CA LEU A 231 18.35 5.38 6.75
C LEU A 231 17.55 5.31 5.44
N LYS A 232 17.81 4.31 4.59
CA LYS A 232 16.99 4.06 3.40
C LYS A 232 15.56 3.72 3.76
N ILE A 233 15.34 2.82 4.72
CA ILE A 233 14.01 2.43 5.22
C ILE A 233 13.25 3.67 5.71
N ILE A 234 13.86 4.44 6.63
CA ILE A 234 13.28 5.67 7.17
C ILE A 234 12.93 6.63 6.04
N ALA A 235 13.86 6.90 5.11
CA ALA A 235 13.63 7.83 4.02
C ALA A 235 12.52 7.37 3.05
N THR A 236 12.29 6.06 2.93
CA THR A 236 11.19 5.49 2.13
C THR A 236 9.86 5.53 2.89
N GLY A 237 9.83 5.25 4.20
CA GLY A 237 8.60 5.28 5.00
C GLY A 237 8.15 6.66 5.45
N LEU A 238 9.07 7.63 5.50
CA LEU A 238 8.83 8.98 6.04
C LEU A 238 7.63 9.72 5.42
N PRO A 239 7.43 9.72 4.08
CA PRO A 239 6.26 10.39 3.49
C PRO A 239 4.93 9.87 4.05
N ALA A 240 4.75 8.55 4.12
CA ALA A 240 3.51 7.96 4.62
C ALA A 240 3.33 8.17 6.14
N ALA A 241 4.42 8.11 6.92
CA ALA A 241 4.38 8.39 8.35
C ALA A 241 3.98 9.84 8.63
N LEU A 242 4.52 10.79 7.85
CA LEU A 242 4.17 12.21 7.93
C LEU A 242 2.74 12.49 7.46
N THR A 243 2.21 11.77 6.48
CA THR A 243 0.78 11.91 6.11
C THR A 243 -0.13 11.67 7.31
N THR A 244 0.19 10.69 8.16
CA THR A 244 -0.59 10.40 9.38
C THR A 244 -0.49 11.55 10.39
N LEU A 245 0.72 12.06 10.63
CA LEU A 245 0.94 13.20 11.54
C LEU A 245 0.28 14.49 11.02
N PHE A 246 0.42 14.78 9.73
CA PHE A 246 -0.14 15.97 9.11
C PHE A 246 -1.66 15.92 9.00
N LEU A 247 -2.27 14.74 8.91
CA LEU A 247 -3.72 14.60 8.99
C LEU A 247 -4.25 15.09 10.33
N PHE A 248 -3.59 14.74 11.44
CA PHE A 248 -3.94 15.23 12.78
C PHE A 248 -3.83 16.77 12.85
N LEU A 249 -2.68 17.32 12.44
CA LEU A 249 -2.48 18.78 12.44
C LEU A 249 -3.49 19.51 11.56
N LYS A 250 -3.80 18.95 10.39
CA LYS A 250 -4.84 19.47 9.49
C LYS A 250 -6.19 19.52 10.18
N ILE A 251 -6.65 18.42 10.78
CA ILE A 251 -7.96 18.38 11.46
C ILE A 251 -7.99 19.37 12.61
N PHE A 252 -6.95 19.41 13.45
CA PHE A 252 -6.86 20.33 14.58
C PHE A 252 -6.92 21.81 14.15
N LEU A 253 -6.11 22.22 13.18
CA LEU A 253 -6.05 23.61 12.73
C LEU A 253 -7.32 24.03 11.97
N ILE A 254 -7.88 23.13 11.15
CA ILE A 254 -9.15 23.41 10.47
C ILE A 254 -10.30 23.50 11.48
N ASN A 255 -10.32 22.68 12.53
CA ASN A 255 -11.32 22.79 13.61
C ASN A 255 -11.29 24.19 14.25
N ILE A 256 -10.10 24.73 14.54
CA ILE A 256 -9.95 26.09 15.07
C ILE A 256 -10.52 27.14 14.09
N ILE A 257 -10.29 26.98 12.78
CA ILE A 257 -10.84 27.90 11.78
C ILE A 257 -12.36 27.77 11.73
N VAL A 258 -12.91 26.55 11.69
CA VAL A 258 -14.35 26.29 11.63
C VAL A 258 -15.08 26.83 12.84
N ILE A 259 -14.61 26.58 14.07
CA ILE A 259 -15.29 27.07 15.28
C ILE A 259 -15.31 28.60 15.32
N ASN A 260 -14.22 29.26 14.90
CA ASN A 260 -14.12 30.73 14.89
C ASN A 260 -14.95 31.38 13.77
N THR A 261 -15.17 30.70 12.64
CA THR A 261 -15.93 31.25 11.51
C THR A 261 -17.41 30.88 11.53
N LEU A 262 -17.75 29.66 11.97
CA LEU A 262 -19.09 29.06 11.84
C LEU A 262 -19.68 28.58 13.16
N GLY A 263 -18.95 28.68 14.27
CA GLY A 263 -19.42 28.25 15.58
C GLY A 263 -19.72 26.75 15.67
N LYS A 264 -20.52 26.36 16.67
CA LYS A 264 -20.83 24.96 16.97
C LYS A 264 -21.53 24.23 15.82
N SER A 265 -22.45 24.91 15.14
CA SER A 265 -23.15 24.36 13.97
C SER A 265 -22.19 24.03 12.81
N GLY A 266 -21.16 24.87 12.59
CA GLY A 266 -20.11 24.57 11.62
C GLY A 266 -19.26 23.35 11.97
N MET A 267 -18.98 23.15 13.27
CA MET A 267 -18.24 21.98 13.74
C MET A 267 -19.02 20.67 13.53
N ALA A 268 -20.34 20.70 13.74
CA ALA A 268 -21.21 19.56 13.45
C ALA A 268 -21.15 19.20 11.95
N VAL A 269 -21.31 20.20 11.08
CA VAL A 269 -21.20 20.03 9.62
C VAL A 269 -19.83 19.51 9.20
N PHE A 270 -18.75 20.06 9.75
CA PHE A 270 -17.39 19.59 9.42
C PHE A 270 -17.14 18.15 9.84
N SER A 271 -17.73 17.70 10.95
CA SER A 271 -17.67 16.31 11.40
C SER A 271 -18.32 15.36 10.39
N VAL A 272 -19.42 15.78 9.75
CA VAL A 272 -20.03 15.02 8.64
C VAL A 272 -19.08 14.97 7.44
N CYS A 273 -18.46 16.09 7.05
CA CYS A 273 -17.47 16.11 5.96
C CYS A 273 -16.29 15.16 6.23
N LEU A 274 -15.76 15.13 7.46
CA LEU A 274 -14.70 14.19 7.85
C LEU A 274 -15.16 12.73 7.80
N SER A 275 -16.41 12.46 8.16
CA SER A 275 -17.00 11.11 8.06
C SER A 275 -17.11 10.65 6.60
N CYS A 276 -17.52 11.55 5.69
CA CYS A 276 -17.52 11.30 4.25
C CYS A 276 -16.10 11.01 3.72
N LEU A 277 -15.11 11.79 4.16
CA LEU A 277 -13.71 11.58 3.81
C LEU A 277 -13.19 10.23 4.30
N ALA A 278 -13.55 9.82 5.52
CA ALA A 278 -13.16 8.52 6.09
C ALA A 278 -13.68 7.36 5.24
N PHE A 279 -14.92 7.45 4.74
CA PHE A 279 -15.52 6.44 3.86
C PHE A 279 -14.73 6.26 2.54
N VAL A 280 -14.40 7.36 1.86
CA VAL A 280 -13.56 7.32 0.64
C VAL A 280 -12.16 6.80 0.96
N SER A 281 -11.62 7.19 2.12
CA SER A 281 -10.28 6.80 2.55
C SER A 281 -10.11 5.29 2.72
N MET A 282 -11.19 4.53 2.94
CA MET A 282 -11.16 3.05 2.93
C MET A 282 -10.74 2.52 1.55
N PHE A 283 -11.28 3.08 0.47
CA PHE A 283 -10.95 2.70 -0.91
C PHE A 283 -9.53 3.17 -1.29
N ILE A 284 -9.18 4.39 -0.89
CA ILE A 284 -7.86 4.97 -1.17
C ILE A 284 -6.77 4.16 -0.47
N SER A 285 -6.92 3.88 0.82
CA SER A 285 -5.94 3.13 1.60
C SER A 285 -5.83 1.67 1.15
N GLY A 286 -6.96 1.01 0.83
CA GLY A 286 -6.96 -0.33 0.23
C GLY A 286 -6.22 -0.37 -1.12
N ALA A 287 -6.47 0.63 -1.98
CA ALA A 287 -5.77 0.78 -3.25
C ALA A 287 -4.26 1.04 -3.07
N ALA A 288 -3.88 1.94 -2.17
CA ALA A 288 -2.47 2.23 -1.84
C ALA A 288 -1.72 0.97 -1.39
N GLN A 289 -2.29 0.21 -0.45
CA GLN A 289 -1.70 -1.03 0.04
C GLN A 289 -1.65 -2.15 -1.01
N THR A 290 -2.49 -2.08 -2.03
CA THR A 290 -2.47 -2.99 -3.19
C THR A 290 -1.29 -2.68 -4.09
N ILE A 291 -1.10 -1.41 -4.44
CA ILE A 291 -0.12 -1.03 -5.45
C ILE A 291 1.32 -1.08 -4.95
N SER A 292 1.58 -0.77 -3.67
CA SER A 292 2.95 -0.68 -3.15
C SER A 292 3.78 -1.97 -3.36
N PRO A 293 3.32 -3.18 -3.00
CA PRO A 293 4.10 -4.40 -3.25
C PRO A 293 4.19 -4.74 -4.75
N ILE A 294 3.11 -4.51 -5.52
CA ILE A 294 3.07 -4.82 -6.96
C ILE A 294 4.05 -3.92 -7.72
N ILE A 295 3.93 -2.61 -7.57
CA ILE A 295 4.80 -1.63 -8.22
C ILE A 295 6.24 -1.78 -7.70
N GLY A 296 6.44 -2.12 -6.43
CA GLY A 296 7.78 -2.36 -5.88
C GLY A 296 8.52 -3.48 -6.61
N VAL A 297 7.87 -4.65 -6.76
CA VAL A 297 8.45 -5.78 -7.52
C VAL A 297 8.64 -5.41 -8.99
N LEU A 298 7.63 -4.85 -9.64
CA LEU A 298 7.72 -4.47 -11.06
C LEU A 298 8.80 -3.40 -11.30
N TYR A 299 9.01 -2.48 -10.36
CA TYR A 299 10.09 -1.49 -10.42
C TYR A 299 11.47 -2.14 -10.27
N GLY A 300 11.60 -3.13 -9.37
CA GLY A 300 12.81 -3.93 -9.25
C GLY A 300 13.14 -4.73 -10.52
N GLU A 301 12.11 -5.19 -11.24
CA GLU A 301 12.23 -5.91 -12.52
C GLU A 301 12.36 -4.99 -13.75
N LEU A 302 12.35 -3.67 -13.55
CA LEU A 302 12.32 -2.67 -14.63
C LEU A 302 11.11 -2.83 -15.58
N ASP A 303 10.00 -3.38 -15.08
CA ASP A 303 8.74 -3.62 -15.79
C ASP A 303 7.86 -2.37 -15.89
N GLN A 304 8.30 -1.42 -16.71
CA GLN A 304 7.60 -0.14 -16.89
C GLN A 304 6.15 -0.32 -17.41
N GLN A 305 5.89 -1.30 -18.28
CA GLN A 305 4.55 -1.57 -18.80
C GLN A 305 3.63 -2.18 -17.73
N GLY A 306 4.12 -3.12 -16.93
CA GLY A 306 3.40 -3.65 -15.78
C GLY A 306 3.06 -2.55 -14.76
N ILE A 307 4.01 -1.66 -14.45
CA ILE A 307 3.78 -0.50 -13.59
C ILE A 307 2.68 0.38 -14.17
N ARG A 308 2.76 0.67 -15.48
CA ARG A 308 1.76 1.47 -16.20
C ARG A 308 0.36 0.87 -16.10
N PHE A 309 0.20 -0.42 -16.36
CA PHE A 309 -1.11 -1.08 -16.22
C PHE A 309 -1.62 -1.01 -14.78
N THR A 310 -0.75 -1.24 -13.80
CA THR A 310 -1.11 -1.22 -12.38
C THR A 310 -1.61 0.17 -11.95
N ILE A 311 -0.86 1.23 -12.26
CA ILE A 311 -1.20 2.59 -11.81
C ILE A 311 -2.44 3.15 -12.50
N PHE A 312 -2.59 2.95 -13.82
CA PHE A 312 -3.79 3.40 -14.55
C PHE A 312 -5.05 2.67 -14.09
N ARG A 313 -4.95 1.37 -13.80
CA ARG A 313 -6.07 0.62 -13.23
C ARG A 313 -6.45 1.13 -11.85
N THR A 314 -5.45 1.47 -11.04
CA THR A 314 -5.67 2.06 -9.71
C THR A 314 -6.41 3.38 -9.84
N PHE A 315 -5.94 4.31 -10.69
CA PHE A 315 -6.63 5.57 -10.93
C PHE A 315 -8.06 5.38 -11.42
N LYS A 316 -8.32 4.41 -12.29
CA LYS A 316 -9.68 4.10 -12.75
C LYS A 316 -10.58 3.66 -11.59
N ILE A 317 -10.09 2.80 -10.71
CA ILE A 317 -10.86 2.28 -9.57
C ILE A 317 -11.12 3.36 -8.53
N VAL A 318 -10.07 4.04 -8.04
CA VAL A 318 -10.25 5.10 -7.03
C VAL A 318 -10.98 6.32 -7.60
N GLY A 319 -10.78 6.64 -8.87
CA GLY A 319 -11.50 7.70 -9.56
C GLY A 319 -12.99 7.39 -9.68
N LEU A 320 -13.34 6.18 -10.12
CA LEU A 320 -14.75 5.77 -10.20
C LEU A 320 -15.41 5.73 -8.81
N ALA A 321 -14.73 5.18 -7.80
CA ALA A 321 -15.24 5.17 -6.42
C ALA A 321 -15.48 6.59 -5.89
N SER A 322 -14.54 7.51 -6.14
CA SER A 322 -14.67 8.91 -5.74
C SER A 322 -15.81 9.60 -6.47
N LEU A 323 -15.94 9.39 -7.78
CA LEU A 323 -17.04 9.96 -8.59
C LEU A 323 -18.41 9.46 -8.16
N LEU A 324 -18.55 8.17 -7.82
CA LEU A 324 -19.80 7.61 -7.29
C LEU A 324 -20.18 8.25 -5.96
N LEU A 325 -19.21 8.50 -5.08
CA LEU A 325 -19.46 9.15 -3.79
C LEU A 325 -19.74 10.64 -3.93
N ILE A 326 -19.07 11.33 -4.85
CA ILE A 326 -19.40 12.70 -5.23
C ILE A 326 -20.85 12.77 -5.73
N ALA A 327 -21.24 11.88 -6.63
CA ALA A 327 -22.63 11.83 -7.13
C ALA A 327 -23.62 11.58 -5.99
N LEU A 328 -23.33 10.65 -5.07
CA LEU A 328 -24.16 10.40 -3.90
C LEU A 328 -24.34 11.66 -3.03
N PHE A 329 -23.25 12.38 -2.77
CA PHE A 329 -23.23 13.56 -1.92
C PHE A 329 -23.84 14.80 -2.59
N GLU A 330 -23.78 14.91 -3.91
CA GLU A 330 -24.43 15.98 -4.67
C GLU A 330 -25.95 15.78 -4.80
N ILE A 331 -26.38 14.53 -5.02
CA ILE A 331 -27.80 14.16 -5.20
C ILE A 331 -28.53 14.10 -3.86
N PHE A 332 -27.92 13.53 -2.81
CA PHE A 332 -28.56 13.28 -1.53
C PHE A 332 -27.86 13.95 -0.32
N PRO A 333 -27.50 15.24 -0.37
CA PRO A 333 -26.76 15.89 0.71
C PRO A 333 -27.55 15.97 2.02
N SER A 334 -28.87 16.23 1.95
CA SER A 334 -29.72 16.35 3.15
C SER A 334 -29.90 15.01 3.86
N GLN A 335 -30.10 13.92 3.10
CA GLN A 335 -30.21 12.57 3.66
C GLN A 335 -28.92 12.16 4.35
N VAL A 336 -27.77 12.46 3.74
CA VAL A 336 -26.46 12.22 4.36
C VAL A 336 -26.34 12.98 5.67
N LEU A 337 -26.65 14.28 5.70
CA LEU A 337 -26.61 15.08 6.93
C LEU A 337 -27.53 14.53 8.03
N GLN A 338 -28.75 14.15 7.66
CA GLN A 338 -29.72 13.58 8.59
C GLN A 338 -29.28 12.22 9.16
N LEU A 339 -28.60 11.39 8.38
CA LEU A 339 -28.00 10.14 8.87
C LEU A 339 -26.97 10.39 9.98
N PHE A 340 -26.33 11.56 9.99
CA PHE A 340 -25.38 12.00 11.02
C PHE A 340 -26.03 12.89 12.09
N GLY A 341 -27.36 12.95 12.16
CA GLY A 341 -28.11 13.68 13.19
C GLY A 341 -28.23 15.19 12.95
N VAL A 342 -27.75 15.71 11.82
CA VAL A 342 -27.90 17.12 11.46
C VAL A 342 -29.29 17.35 10.88
N SER A 343 -30.20 17.84 11.73
CA SER A 343 -31.64 17.93 11.42
C SER A 343 -32.23 19.33 11.50
N SER A 344 -31.53 20.28 12.14
CA SER A 344 -32.02 21.65 12.23
C SER A 344 -31.96 22.36 10.88
N ALA A 345 -32.95 23.20 10.56
CA ALA A 345 -33.05 23.80 9.23
C ALA A 345 -31.81 24.65 8.85
N ASN A 346 -31.25 25.38 9.83
CA ASN A 346 -30.04 26.19 9.65
C ASN A 346 -28.79 25.33 9.45
N GLU A 347 -28.63 24.24 10.20
CA GLU A 347 -27.48 23.35 10.04
C GLU A 347 -27.56 22.52 8.76
N LEU A 348 -28.78 22.16 8.33
CA LEU A 348 -29.01 21.51 7.04
C LEU A 348 -28.63 22.44 5.88
N ALA A 349 -29.01 23.71 5.92
CA ALA A 349 -28.64 24.66 4.88
C ALA A 349 -27.11 24.84 4.77
N LEU A 350 -26.43 25.04 5.91
CA LEU A 350 -24.97 25.11 5.97
C LEU A 350 -24.31 23.79 5.53
N GLY A 351 -24.86 22.67 5.99
CA GLY A 351 -24.36 21.33 5.70
C GLY A 351 -24.48 20.94 4.23
N ILE A 352 -25.60 21.28 3.58
CA ILE A 352 -25.83 20.96 2.16
C ILE A 352 -24.78 21.69 1.32
N GLN A 353 -24.56 22.98 1.59
CA GLN A 353 -23.52 23.74 0.90
C GLN A 353 -22.12 23.16 1.15
N ALA A 354 -21.82 22.80 2.40
CA ALA A 354 -20.53 22.24 2.78
C ALA A 354 -20.26 20.91 2.07
N ILE A 355 -21.19 19.95 2.14
CA ILE A 355 -21.03 18.62 1.55
C ILE A 355 -20.81 18.70 0.05
N ARG A 356 -21.61 19.52 -0.66
CA ARG A 356 -21.47 19.67 -2.13
C ARG A 356 -20.07 20.15 -2.50
N ILE A 357 -19.65 21.29 -1.93
CA ILE A 357 -18.33 21.87 -2.21
C ILE A 357 -17.20 20.93 -1.78
N PHE A 358 -17.29 20.37 -0.57
CA PHE A 358 -16.26 19.51 0.00
C PHE A 358 -16.11 18.20 -0.79
N SER A 359 -17.21 17.62 -1.30
CA SER A 359 -17.20 16.34 -2.00
C SER A 359 -16.26 16.34 -3.21
N ILE A 360 -16.17 17.47 -3.93
CA ILE A 360 -15.30 17.64 -5.09
C ILE A 360 -13.82 17.39 -4.74
N SER A 361 -13.41 17.71 -3.50
CA SER A 361 -12.03 17.48 -3.03
C SER A 361 -11.68 16.00 -2.87
N LEU A 362 -12.67 15.10 -2.79
CA LEU A 362 -12.46 13.66 -2.59
C LEU A 362 -11.73 13.03 -3.78
N LEU A 363 -12.04 13.46 -5.01
CA LEU A 363 -11.36 13.00 -6.21
C LEU A 363 -9.88 13.44 -6.20
N GLY A 364 -9.62 14.70 -5.89
CA GLY A 364 -8.26 15.23 -5.78
C GLY A 364 -7.45 14.50 -4.71
N THR A 365 -8.07 14.25 -3.55
CA THR A 365 -7.48 13.50 -2.44
C THR A 365 -7.06 12.10 -2.89
N ALA A 366 -7.94 11.37 -3.57
CA ALA A 366 -7.68 10.03 -4.07
C ALA A 366 -6.49 10.00 -5.05
N LEU A 367 -6.43 10.94 -5.98
CA LEU A 367 -5.35 11.04 -6.95
C LEU A 367 -4.00 11.38 -6.30
N ASN A 368 -3.98 12.37 -5.40
CA ASN A 368 -2.75 12.79 -4.72
C ASN A 368 -2.18 11.69 -3.82
N VAL A 369 -3.04 10.97 -3.08
CA VAL A 369 -2.57 9.85 -2.23
C VAL A 369 -2.02 8.71 -3.09
N VAL A 370 -2.68 8.33 -4.17
CA VAL A 370 -2.16 7.30 -5.09
C VAL A 370 -0.82 7.72 -5.71
N LEU A 371 -0.68 8.98 -6.11
CA LEU A 371 0.60 9.52 -6.61
C LEU A 371 1.68 9.49 -5.53
N MET A 372 1.36 9.83 -4.28
CA MET A 372 2.31 9.81 -3.17
C MET A 372 2.88 8.41 -2.95
N TYR A 373 2.02 7.38 -2.86
CA TYR A 373 2.45 5.99 -2.72
C TYR A 373 3.19 5.46 -3.96
N TYR A 374 2.79 5.89 -5.16
CA TYR A 374 3.51 5.57 -6.40
C TYR A 374 4.94 6.11 -6.37
N PHE A 375 5.12 7.41 -6.12
CA PHE A 375 6.44 8.05 -6.07
C PHE A 375 7.30 7.54 -4.91
N GLN A 376 6.68 7.21 -3.77
CA GLN A 376 7.34 6.52 -2.68
C GLN A 376 7.93 5.17 -3.14
N THR A 377 7.12 4.39 -3.88
CA THR A 377 7.50 3.05 -4.33
C THR A 377 8.61 3.10 -5.38
N ILE A 378 8.52 4.00 -6.38
CA ILE A 378 9.57 4.20 -7.39
C ILE A 378 10.77 5.03 -6.90
N GLN A 379 10.92 5.16 -5.58
CA GLN A 379 12.04 5.82 -4.89
C GLN A 379 12.23 7.31 -5.23
N GLN A 380 11.19 8.00 -5.70
CA GLN A 380 11.15 9.46 -5.87
C GLN A 380 10.83 10.17 -4.55
N LYS A 381 11.69 9.96 -3.55
CA LYS A 381 11.49 10.33 -2.12
C LYS A 381 11.12 11.80 -1.92
N LYS A 382 11.80 12.71 -2.64
CA LYS A 382 11.51 14.15 -2.57
C LYS A 382 10.09 14.47 -3.03
N LEU A 383 9.63 13.83 -4.10
CA LEU A 383 8.32 14.09 -4.67
C LEU A 383 7.21 13.55 -3.76
N SER A 384 7.35 12.31 -3.25
CA SER A 384 6.41 11.76 -2.27
C SER A 384 6.35 12.58 -0.98
N LEU A 385 7.49 13.09 -0.50
CA LEU A 385 7.56 13.93 0.69
C LEU A 385 6.86 15.28 0.47
N VAL A 386 7.10 15.92 -0.68
CA VAL A 386 6.41 17.17 -1.03
C VAL A 386 4.91 16.95 -1.07
N ILE A 387 4.43 15.87 -1.71
CA ILE A 387 2.99 15.55 -1.73
C ILE A 387 2.45 15.39 -0.32
N ALA A 388 3.12 14.58 0.52
CA ALA A 388 2.68 14.34 1.90
C ALA A 388 2.56 15.65 2.70
N SER A 389 3.51 16.58 2.57
CA SER A 389 3.51 17.85 3.30
C SER A 389 2.48 18.86 2.77
N VAL A 390 2.47 19.06 1.45
CA VAL A 390 1.64 20.04 0.74
C VAL A 390 0.16 19.67 0.85
N GLN A 391 -0.16 18.40 0.58
CA GLN A 391 -1.51 17.85 0.73
C GLN A 391 -1.92 17.72 2.21
N GLY A 392 -0.94 17.40 3.07
CA GLY A 392 -1.15 17.13 4.49
C GLY A 392 -1.80 18.30 5.23
N PHE A 393 -1.10 19.43 5.35
CA PHE A 393 -1.68 20.64 5.97
C PHE A 393 -1.13 21.96 5.37
N MET A 394 0.03 21.93 4.72
CA MET A 394 0.76 23.14 4.33
C MET A 394 0.04 24.00 3.28
N LEU A 395 -0.85 23.42 2.44
CA LEU A 395 -1.71 24.21 1.56
C LEU A 395 -3.11 24.43 2.13
N VAL A 396 -3.77 23.37 2.56
CA VAL A 396 -5.19 23.45 2.92
C VAL A 396 -5.44 24.38 4.11
N VAL A 397 -4.56 24.40 5.12
CA VAL A 397 -4.76 25.24 6.31
C VAL A 397 -4.59 26.74 6.00
N PRO A 398 -3.50 27.20 5.36
CA PRO A 398 -3.40 28.61 4.97
C PRO A 398 -4.51 29.04 4.01
N LEU A 399 -4.88 28.21 3.04
CA LEU A 399 -5.98 28.51 2.12
C LEU A 399 -7.31 28.61 2.87
N ALA A 400 -7.61 27.69 3.79
CA ALA A 400 -8.84 27.74 4.59
C ALA A 400 -8.87 28.99 5.47
N PHE A 401 -7.75 29.37 6.09
CA PHE A 401 -7.67 30.59 6.88
C PHE A 401 -7.93 31.84 6.03
N VAL A 402 -7.27 31.97 4.88
CA VAL A 402 -7.46 33.14 3.99
C VAL A 402 -8.87 33.16 3.41
N PHE A 403 -9.35 32.04 2.87
CA PHE A 403 -10.66 31.96 2.23
C PHE A 403 -11.81 32.10 3.23
N SER A 404 -11.63 31.65 4.48
CA SER A 404 -12.64 31.85 5.54
C SER A 404 -12.90 33.33 5.81
N LYS A 405 -11.88 34.19 5.69
CA LYS A 405 -12.02 35.64 5.86
C LYS A 405 -12.69 36.32 4.67
N ILE A 406 -12.56 35.77 3.47
CA ILE A 406 -13.09 36.36 2.23
C ILE A 406 -14.52 35.89 1.95
N TRP A 407 -14.77 34.59 2.11
CA TRP A 407 -16.03 33.92 1.71
C TRP A 407 -16.75 33.22 2.87
N GLY A 408 -16.35 33.49 4.12
CA GLY A 408 -16.95 32.84 5.29
C GLY A 408 -16.80 31.32 5.25
N GLY A 409 -17.84 30.59 5.68
CA GLY A 409 -17.83 29.13 5.72
C GLY A 409 -17.53 28.45 4.38
N SER A 410 -18.10 28.98 3.29
CA SER A 410 -17.87 28.46 1.94
C SER A 410 -16.39 28.49 1.55
N GLY A 411 -15.66 29.50 2.02
CA GLY A 411 -14.22 29.61 1.80
C GLY A 411 -13.43 28.45 2.41
N ILE A 412 -13.85 27.94 3.56
CA ILE A 412 -13.23 26.77 4.21
C ILE A 412 -13.37 25.55 3.31
N TRP A 413 -14.56 25.30 2.78
CA TRP A 413 -14.84 24.12 1.95
C TRP A 413 -14.14 24.19 0.59
N ILE A 414 -14.12 25.37 -0.04
CA ILE A 414 -13.41 25.62 -1.31
C ILE A 414 -11.90 25.37 -1.13
N ALA A 415 -11.33 25.71 0.02
CA ALA A 415 -9.90 25.53 0.28
C ALA A 415 -9.46 24.07 0.14
N PHE A 416 -10.30 23.10 0.53
CA PHE A 416 -9.99 21.68 0.32
C PHE A 416 -9.84 21.36 -1.17
N GLY A 417 -10.84 21.69 -2.00
CA GLY A 417 -10.78 21.44 -3.44
C GLY A 417 -9.60 22.14 -4.13
N VAL A 418 -9.38 23.41 -3.81
CA VAL A 418 -8.26 24.20 -4.39
C VAL A 418 -6.92 23.62 -3.97
N SER A 419 -6.76 23.21 -2.70
CA SER A 419 -5.50 22.62 -2.21
C SER A 419 -5.12 21.34 -2.95
N GLU A 420 -6.10 20.50 -3.30
CA GLU A 420 -5.85 19.25 -4.03
C GLU A 420 -5.40 19.52 -5.48
N VAL A 421 -6.03 20.50 -6.16
CA VAL A 421 -5.65 20.94 -7.50
C VAL A 421 -4.25 21.56 -7.49
N CYS A 422 -3.96 22.45 -6.53
CA CYS A 422 -2.65 23.05 -6.37
C CYS A 422 -1.57 22.00 -6.11
N THR A 423 -1.86 20.96 -5.32
CA THR A 423 -0.94 19.85 -5.08
C THR A 423 -0.62 19.12 -6.38
N LEU A 424 -1.63 18.77 -7.19
CA LEU A 424 -1.42 18.14 -8.51
C LEU A 424 -0.59 19.01 -9.45
N LEU A 425 -0.83 20.33 -9.45
CA LEU A 425 -0.04 21.28 -10.23
C LEU A 425 1.42 21.33 -9.77
N ILE A 426 1.68 21.34 -8.46
CA ILE A 426 3.03 21.28 -7.90
C ILE A 426 3.73 19.99 -8.34
N VAL A 427 3.05 18.84 -8.26
CA VAL A 427 3.58 17.55 -8.73
C VAL A 427 3.91 17.60 -10.22
N PHE A 428 3.02 18.15 -11.04
CA PHE A 428 3.25 18.32 -12.48
C PHE A 428 4.48 19.19 -12.78
N ILE A 429 4.65 20.31 -12.08
CA ILE A 429 5.81 21.20 -12.24
C ILE A 429 7.10 20.50 -11.82
N LEU A 430 7.11 19.82 -10.67
CA LEU A 430 8.29 19.13 -10.15
C LEU A 430 8.70 17.96 -11.05
N THR A 431 7.75 17.15 -11.50
CA THR A 431 8.02 16.03 -12.43
C THR A 431 8.55 16.54 -13.77
N ARG A 432 8.03 17.67 -14.29
CA ARG A 432 8.58 18.33 -15.49
C ARG A 432 10.02 18.81 -15.29
N ARG A 433 10.35 19.37 -14.11
CA ARG A 433 11.73 19.78 -13.77
C ARG A 433 12.67 18.58 -13.66
N ILE A 434 12.24 17.51 -12.99
CA ILE A 434 13.01 16.26 -12.87
C ILE A 434 13.30 15.70 -14.27
N ARG A 435 12.30 15.66 -15.16
CA ARG A 435 12.49 15.21 -16.54
C ARG A 435 13.50 16.05 -17.32
N LYS A 436 13.53 17.37 -17.12
CA LYS A 436 14.47 18.27 -17.81
C LYS A 436 15.92 18.07 -17.33
N ASN A 437 16.11 17.71 -16.07
CA ASN A 437 17.43 17.60 -15.44
C ASN A 437 17.96 16.16 -15.38
N SER A 438 17.22 15.17 -15.90
CA SER A 438 17.62 13.77 -15.86
C SER A 438 18.38 13.40 -17.14
N ASP A 439 19.50 12.70 -16.99
CA ASP A 439 20.26 12.13 -18.11
C ASP A 439 19.46 11.02 -18.83
N VAL A 440 18.48 10.44 -18.14
CA VAL A 440 17.59 9.41 -18.67
C VAL A 440 16.32 10.06 -19.22
N LYS A 441 15.90 9.64 -20.42
CA LYS A 441 14.61 10.08 -20.98
C LYS A 441 13.46 9.54 -20.12
N LEU A 442 12.79 10.43 -19.36
CA LEU A 442 11.59 10.14 -18.58
C LEU A 442 10.34 10.62 -19.33
N GLN A 443 9.22 9.91 -19.21
CA GLN A 443 7.97 10.21 -19.91
C GLN A 443 6.79 10.47 -18.95
N GLY A 444 6.00 11.48 -19.30
CA GLY A 444 4.78 11.85 -18.58
C GLY A 444 5.00 12.35 -17.14
N MET A 445 3.89 12.60 -16.44
CA MET A 445 3.90 13.00 -15.03
C MET A 445 4.35 11.85 -14.11
N LEU A 446 4.11 10.61 -14.52
CA LEU A 446 4.46 9.41 -13.75
C LEU A 446 5.95 9.04 -13.86
N LEU A 447 6.77 9.82 -14.59
CA LEU A 447 8.20 9.60 -14.73
C LEU A 447 8.54 8.17 -15.20
N PHE A 448 7.73 7.62 -16.11
CA PHE A 448 8.05 6.32 -16.71
C PHE A 448 9.39 6.44 -17.42
N GLN A 449 10.29 5.48 -17.20
CA GLN A 449 11.51 5.45 -17.97
C GLN A 449 11.15 5.18 -19.42
N SER A 450 11.47 6.13 -20.32
CA SER A 450 11.36 5.91 -21.76
C SER A 450 12.16 4.66 -22.08
N ARG A 451 11.70 3.87 -23.05
CA ARG A 451 12.54 2.86 -23.71
C ARG A 451 13.81 3.59 -24.18
N THR A 452 14.89 3.53 -23.41
CA THR A 452 16.13 4.20 -23.76
C THR A 452 16.81 3.38 -24.84
N SER A 453 17.33 4.07 -25.84
CA SER A 453 18.03 3.59 -27.03
C SER A 453 19.30 2.77 -26.77
N ALA A 454 19.64 2.46 -25.52
CA ALA A 454 20.82 1.67 -25.17
C ALA A 454 20.55 0.15 -25.21
N ASN A 455 19.32 -0.27 -24.91
CA ASN A 455 18.94 -1.69 -24.90
C ASN A 455 17.64 -1.88 -25.70
N ALA A 456 17.68 -2.72 -26.73
CA ALA A 456 16.49 -3.09 -27.47
C ALA A 456 15.57 -3.95 -26.57
N LEU A 457 14.25 -3.70 -26.63
CA LEU A 457 13.28 -4.41 -25.79
C LEU A 457 12.06 -4.88 -26.61
N LEU A 458 11.87 -6.19 -26.65
CA LEU A 458 10.62 -6.84 -27.06
C LEU A 458 9.80 -7.13 -25.80
N ASP A 459 8.51 -6.75 -25.78
CA ASP A 459 7.61 -6.99 -24.65
C ASP A 459 6.20 -7.32 -25.16
N VAL A 460 5.81 -8.59 -25.01
CA VAL A 460 4.64 -9.19 -25.66
C VAL A 460 3.95 -10.21 -24.75
N SER A 461 2.68 -10.50 -25.03
CA SER A 461 1.95 -11.59 -24.39
C SER A 461 1.50 -12.60 -25.44
N ILE A 462 1.58 -13.88 -25.12
CA ILE A 462 0.88 -14.96 -25.80
C ILE A 462 -0.40 -15.26 -25.03
N VAL A 463 -1.51 -15.47 -25.74
CA VAL A 463 -2.82 -15.76 -25.15
C VAL A 463 -3.43 -16.99 -25.83
N ASP A 464 -3.81 -17.98 -25.01
CA ASP A 464 -4.60 -19.20 -25.32
C ASP A 464 -4.11 -20.18 -26.39
N ASP A 465 -3.17 -19.83 -27.27
CA ASP A 465 -2.75 -20.72 -28.37
C ASP A 465 -1.25 -20.98 -28.35
N VAL A 466 -0.88 -22.25 -28.18
CA VAL A 466 0.51 -22.75 -28.22
C VAL A 466 1.15 -22.49 -29.59
N LYS A 467 0.38 -22.44 -30.68
CA LYS A 467 0.90 -22.12 -32.02
C LYS A 467 1.47 -20.70 -32.09
N ASN A 468 1.01 -19.81 -31.21
CA ASN A 468 1.61 -18.49 -31.10
C ASN A 468 3.00 -18.51 -30.44
N ALA A 469 3.41 -19.60 -29.78
CA ALA A 469 4.76 -19.75 -29.24
C ALA A 469 5.81 -19.89 -30.37
N ALA A 470 5.54 -20.70 -31.39
CA ALA A 470 6.40 -20.82 -32.57
C ALA A 470 6.50 -19.49 -33.32
N ARG A 471 5.35 -18.82 -33.55
CA ARG A 471 5.32 -17.48 -34.15
C ARG A 471 6.08 -16.45 -33.30
N LEU A 472 6.03 -16.55 -31.98
CA LEU A 472 6.80 -15.68 -31.10
C LEU A 472 8.30 -15.96 -31.23
N SER A 473 8.70 -17.22 -31.34
CA SER A 473 10.09 -17.63 -31.60
C SER A 473 10.63 -16.91 -32.84
N GLU A 474 9.88 -16.94 -33.94
CA GLU A 474 10.21 -16.22 -35.19
C GLU A 474 10.32 -14.69 -34.97
N ASP A 475 9.32 -14.07 -34.33
CA ASP A 475 9.33 -12.64 -33.98
C ASP A 475 10.57 -12.28 -33.12
N VAL A 476 10.99 -13.16 -32.20
CA VAL A 476 12.14 -12.98 -31.30
C VAL A 476 13.46 -13.10 -32.07
N VAL A 477 13.61 -14.12 -32.92
CA VAL A 477 14.80 -14.30 -33.77
C VAL A 477 14.98 -13.09 -34.68
N GLN A 478 13.89 -12.63 -35.33
CA GLN A 478 13.92 -11.44 -36.16
C GLN A 478 14.32 -10.20 -35.36
N PHE A 479 13.69 -9.98 -34.19
CA PHE A 479 14.05 -8.88 -33.30
C PHE A 479 15.52 -8.92 -32.87
N CYS A 480 16.06 -10.09 -32.55
CA CYS A 480 17.46 -10.27 -32.18
C CYS A 480 18.40 -9.93 -33.34
N SER A 481 18.10 -10.43 -34.54
CA SER A 481 18.88 -10.16 -35.75
C SER A 481 18.88 -8.67 -36.13
N GLU A 482 17.72 -8.01 -36.07
CA GLU A 482 17.57 -6.57 -36.36
C GLU A 482 18.37 -5.68 -35.38
N ASN A 483 18.66 -6.20 -34.19
CA ASN A 483 19.41 -5.50 -33.14
C ASN A 483 20.86 -5.99 -33.00
N GLY A 484 21.40 -6.64 -34.02
CA GLY A 484 22.84 -6.91 -34.17
C GLY A 484 23.36 -8.15 -33.44
N LEU A 485 22.49 -9.04 -32.96
CA LEU A 485 22.92 -10.36 -32.47
C LEU A 485 23.30 -11.27 -33.63
N ASN A 486 24.29 -12.13 -33.42
CA ASN A 486 24.65 -13.15 -34.40
C ASN A 486 23.50 -14.18 -34.56
N GLU A 487 23.51 -14.90 -35.67
CA GLU A 487 22.45 -15.86 -36.02
C GLU A 487 22.31 -16.96 -34.97
N ARG A 488 23.42 -17.52 -34.49
CA ARG A 488 23.42 -18.60 -33.49
C ARG A 488 22.75 -18.17 -32.18
N THR A 489 23.12 -17.01 -31.64
CA THR A 489 22.54 -16.47 -30.41
C THR A 489 21.08 -16.11 -30.63
N SER A 490 20.71 -15.53 -31.78
CA SER A 490 19.32 -15.24 -32.12
C SER A 490 18.45 -16.51 -32.11
N MET A 491 18.94 -17.60 -32.72
CA MET A 491 18.26 -18.90 -32.72
C MET A 491 18.18 -19.52 -31.31
N HIS A 492 19.24 -19.44 -30.52
CA HIS A 492 19.24 -19.90 -29.12
C HIS A 492 18.20 -19.16 -28.27
N VAL A 493 18.07 -17.84 -28.44
CA VAL A 493 17.11 -17.01 -27.71
C VAL A 493 15.68 -17.33 -28.14
N GLY A 494 15.41 -17.46 -29.44
CA GLY A 494 14.11 -17.87 -29.98
C GLY A 494 13.65 -19.22 -29.42
N LEU A 495 14.52 -20.23 -29.52
CA LEU A 495 14.28 -21.57 -29.01
C LEU A 495 13.96 -21.58 -27.51
N ALA A 496 14.71 -20.81 -26.71
CA ALA A 496 14.44 -20.72 -25.28
C ALA A 496 13.08 -20.08 -24.96
N VAL A 497 12.65 -19.07 -25.73
CA VAL A 497 11.31 -18.50 -25.59
C VAL A 497 10.24 -19.53 -25.95
N GLU A 498 10.41 -20.24 -27.05
CA GLU A 498 9.47 -21.23 -27.54
C GLU A 498 9.29 -22.36 -26.53
N GLU A 499 10.38 -23.02 -26.12
CA GLU A 499 10.35 -24.15 -25.18
C GLU A 499 9.70 -23.77 -23.85
N LEU A 500 10.05 -22.61 -23.29
CA LEU A 500 9.45 -22.15 -22.05
C LEU A 500 7.96 -21.80 -22.21
N ALA A 501 7.58 -21.15 -23.32
CA ALA A 501 6.20 -20.79 -23.57
C ALA A 501 5.34 -22.05 -23.76
N VAL A 502 5.78 -22.98 -24.62
CA VAL A 502 5.11 -24.28 -24.85
C VAL A 502 4.95 -25.02 -23.54
N ASN A 503 6.02 -25.16 -22.75
CA ASN A 503 5.95 -25.83 -21.45
C ASN A 503 4.93 -25.17 -20.51
N SER A 504 4.92 -23.83 -20.45
CA SER A 504 3.95 -23.08 -19.64
C SER A 504 2.51 -23.34 -20.07
N PHE A 505 2.22 -23.38 -21.38
CA PHE A 505 0.87 -23.64 -21.89
C PHE A 505 0.41 -25.09 -21.73
N GLU A 506 1.31 -26.05 -21.94
CA GLU A 506 1.00 -27.48 -21.89
C GLU A 506 0.90 -28.01 -20.45
N HIS A 507 1.72 -27.49 -19.54
CA HIS A 507 1.87 -28.05 -18.20
C HIS A 507 1.57 -27.06 -17.07
N GLY A 508 1.65 -25.75 -17.34
CA GLY A 508 1.44 -24.71 -16.33
C GLY A 508 -0.03 -24.43 -16.03
N TYR A 509 -0.94 -24.64 -16.98
CA TYR A 509 -2.34 -24.21 -16.85
C TYR A 509 -3.33 -25.37 -16.70
N ARG A 510 -4.25 -25.24 -15.73
CA ARG A 510 -5.47 -26.08 -15.65
C ARG A 510 -6.52 -25.57 -16.66
N ASP A 511 -7.39 -26.45 -17.15
CA ASP A 511 -8.31 -26.22 -18.29
C ASP A 511 -9.31 -25.06 -18.16
N GLN A 512 -9.40 -24.37 -17.02
CA GLN A 512 -10.50 -23.44 -16.71
C GLN A 512 -10.14 -21.94 -16.77
N THR A 513 -8.91 -21.56 -17.11
CA THR A 513 -8.51 -20.13 -17.18
C THR A 513 -7.79 -19.80 -18.48
N LYS A 514 -8.09 -18.61 -19.03
CA LYS A 514 -7.38 -18.03 -20.18
C LYS A 514 -5.86 -18.11 -19.96
N LYS A 515 -5.13 -18.84 -20.78
CA LYS A 515 -3.70 -19.09 -20.59
C LYS A 515 -2.93 -17.88 -21.11
N VAL A 516 -2.06 -17.27 -20.30
CA VAL A 516 -1.33 -16.05 -20.70
C VAL A 516 0.14 -16.14 -20.31
N VAL A 517 1.03 -16.06 -21.29
CA VAL A 517 2.47 -16.03 -21.03
C VAL A 517 3.01 -14.70 -21.49
N ASP A 518 3.61 -13.99 -20.55
CA ASP A 518 4.19 -12.67 -20.72
C ASP A 518 5.69 -12.83 -20.97
N VAL A 519 6.15 -12.45 -22.16
CA VAL A 519 7.55 -12.61 -22.59
C VAL A 519 8.18 -11.26 -22.83
N ARG A 520 9.37 -11.09 -22.25
CA ARG A 520 10.23 -9.93 -22.46
C ARG A 520 11.61 -10.38 -22.87
N VAL A 521 12.13 -9.79 -23.95
CA VAL A 521 13.51 -10.00 -24.41
C VAL A 521 14.20 -8.65 -24.43
N SER A 522 15.26 -8.50 -23.64
CA SER A 522 16.08 -7.29 -23.57
C SER A 522 17.49 -7.59 -24.06
N ILE A 523 17.99 -6.81 -25.00
CA ILE A 523 19.35 -6.92 -25.53
C ILE A 523 20.17 -5.80 -24.90
N GLY A 524 21.10 -6.14 -24.02
CA GLY A 524 22.05 -5.20 -23.42
C GLY A 524 23.40 -5.18 -24.13
N ALA A 525 24.31 -4.34 -23.65
CA ALA A 525 25.65 -4.22 -24.23
C ALA A 525 26.52 -5.49 -24.08
N SER A 526 26.22 -6.38 -23.13
CA SER A 526 27.04 -7.56 -22.83
C SER A 526 26.25 -8.86 -22.57
N GLU A 527 24.92 -8.79 -22.52
CA GLU A 527 24.07 -9.95 -22.24
C GLU A 527 22.69 -9.79 -22.89
N VAL A 528 22.05 -10.92 -23.20
CA VAL A 528 20.63 -10.96 -23.59
C VAL A 528 19.82 -11.55 -22.45
N LEU A 529 18.78 -10.83 -22.04
CA LEU A 529 17.91 -11.23 -20.94
C LEU A 529 16.52 -11.59 -21.45
N ILE A 530 16.09 -12.83 -21.16
CA ILE A 530 14.70 -13.27 -21.34
C ILE A 530 14.02 -13.22 -19.97
N SER A 531 12.82 -12.66 -19.89
CA SER A 531 11.95 -12.73 -18.73
C SER A 531 10.60 -13.27 -19.16
N LEU A 532 10.26 -14.46 -18.67
CA LEU A 532 8.97 -15.10 -18.91
C LEU A 532 8.16 -15.17 -17.62
N LYS A 533 6.88 -14.78 -17.70
CA LYS A 533 5.94 -14.80 -16.58
C LYS A 533 4.62 -15.45 -16.95
N ASP A 534 4.09 -16.25 -16.04
CA ASP A 534 2.79 -16.91 -16.16
C ASP A 534 2.16 -17.08 -14.76
N ASP A 535 0.84 -17.24 -14.69
CA ASP A 535 0.13 -17.53 -13.44
C ASP A 535 -0.24 -19.00 -13.28
N GLY A 536 0.45 -19.89 -14.01
CA GLY A 536 0.30 -21.33 -13.93
C GLY A 536 0.73 -21.92 -12.58
N ILE A 537 0.67 -23.24 -12.49
CA ILE A 537 1.15 -24.04 -11.35
C ILE A 537 2.65 -23.74 -11.15
N PRO A 538 3.12 -23.59 -9.90
CA PRO A 538 4.54 -23.38 -9.63
C PRO A 538 5.42 -24.44 -10.30
N PHE A 539 6.24 -24.00 -11.26
CA PHE A 539 7.11 -24.86 -12.05
C PHE A 539 8.47 -24.18 -12.16
N ASN A 540 9.54 -24.87 -11.74
CA ASN A 540 10.91 -24.35 -11.81
C ASN A 540 11.66 -25.02 -12.99
N PRO A 541 11.84 -24.33 -14.13
CA PRO A 541 12.58 -24.88 -15.26
C PRO A 541 14.03 -25.23 -14.91
N ALA A 542 14.64 -24.51 -13.96
CA ALA A 542 16.02 -24.74 -13.54
C ALA A 542 16.21 -26.08 -12.79
N ASN A 543 15.16 -26.61 -12.15
CA ASN A 543 15.23 -27.89 -11.42
C ASN A 543 14.73 -29.08 -12.24
N TYR A 544 14.24 -28.86 -13.46
CA TYR A 544 13.70 -29.94 -14.29
C TYR A 544 14.81 -30.90 -14.74
N SER A 545 14.68 -32.18 -14.41
CA SER A 545 15.60 -33.25 -14.84
C SER A 545 14.82 -34.33 -15.59
N ALA A 546 15.43 -34.91 -16.62
CA ALA A 546 14.77 -35.88 -17.52
C ALA A 546 14.39 -37.21 -16.83
N ILE A 547 14.80 -37.42 -15.58
CA ILE A 547 14.79 -38.75 -14.94
C ILE A 547 13.45 -39.04 -14.25
N GLU A 548 12.59 -38.04 -14.00
CA GLU A 548 11.42 -38.21 -13.13
C GLU A 548 10.05 -38.25 -13.82
N ASN A 549 9.91 -38.03 -15.13
CA ASN A 549 8.58 -38.08 -15.80
C ASN A 549 8.60 -38.57 -17.26
N ASP A 550 7.57 -39.36 -17.59
CA ASP A 550 7.28 -40.22 -18.76
C ASP A 550 7.40 -39.65 -20.21
N SER A 551 8.17 -38.58 -20.47
CA SER A 551 8.38 -38.10 -21.85
C SER A 551 9.81 -37.64 -22.14
N GLU A 552 10.67 -38.57 -22.56
CA GLU A 552 12.08 -38.37 -22.95
C GLU A 552 12.30 -37.18 -23.93
N PHE A 553 11.39 -36.99 -24.89
CA PHE A 553 11.51 -35.92 -25.89
C PHE A 553 11.23 -34.52 -25.32
N LYS A 554 10.30 -34.38 -24.36
CA LYS A 554 9.92 -33.07 -23.80
C LYS A 554 10.92 -32.58 -22.75
N SER A 555 11.63 -33.50 -22.08
CA SER A 555 12.76 -33.16 -21.22
C SER A 555 13.96 -32.60 -21.98
N MET A 556 14.07 -32.90 -23.28
CA MET A 556 15.21 -32.51 -24.10
C MET A 556 15.24 -31.01 -24.39
N GLY A 557 14.09 -30.38 -24.66
CA GLY A 557 13.99 -28.94 -24.94
C GLY A 557 14.46 -28.07 -23.78
N LEU A 558 13.93 -28.28 -22.58
CA LEU A 558 14.36 -27.56 -21.38
C LEU A 558 15.82 -27.84 -20.98
N GLN A 559 16.31 -29.07 -21.20
CA GLN A 559 17.74 -29.38 -21.01
C GLN A 559 18.61 -28.63 -22.02
N LEU A 560 18.17 -28.53 -23.27
CA LEU A 560 18.89 -27.78 -24.29
C LEU A 560 18.96 -26.30 -23.92
N VAL A 561 17.85 -25.70 -23.45
CA VAL A 561 17.81 -24.33 -22.91
C VAL A 561 18.82 -24.13 -21.78
N LYS A 562 18.94 -25.09 -20.85
CA LYS A 562 19.95 -25.03 -19.77
C LYS A 562 21.39 -25.10 -20.29
N ASN A 563 21.64 -25.86 -21.35
CA ASN A 563 22.97 -26.04 -21.91
C ASN A 563 23.42 -24.81 -22.72
N ILE A 564 22.50 -24.08 -23.34
CA ILE A 564 22.80 -22.88 -24.13
C ILE A 564 22.78 -21.59 -23.31
N ALA A 565 22.08 -21.57 -22.18
CA ALA A 565 21.97 -20.41 -21.30
C ALA A 565 23.15 -20.33 -20.32
N ARG A 566 23.58 -19.11 -20.02
CA ARG A 566 24.57 -18.83 -18.97
C ARG A 566 23.97 -18.98 -17.58
N GLU A 567 22.73 -18.54 -17.40
CA GLU A 567 22.00 -18.60 -16.13
C GLU A 567 20.50 -18.79 -16.39
N VAL A 568 19.88 -19.73 -15.67
CA VAL A 568 18.42 -19.90 -15.63
C VAL A 568 17.96 -19.73 -14.19
N ASN A 569 17.23 -18.66 -13.92
CA ASN A 569 16.83 -18.29 -12.56
C ASN A 569 15.31 -18.24 -12.43
N TYR A 570 14.76 -19.05 -11.53
CA TYR A 570 13.34 -19.13 -11.26
C TYR A 570 13.00 -18.54 -9.90
N THR A 571 11.95 -17.73 -9.85
CA THR A 571 11.36 -17.30 -8.58
C THR A 571 9.84 -17.22 -8.70
N ARG A 572 9.13 -17.46 -7.60
CA ARG A 572 7.69 -17.23 -7.50
C ARG A 572 7.43 -15.90 -6.81
N MET A 573 7.09 -14.86 -7.57
CA MET A 573 6.83 -13.51 -7.04
C MET A 573 5.49 -12.97 -7.53
N LEU A 574 4.79 -12.19 -6.70
CA LEU A 574 3.43 -11.68 -6.94
C LEU A 574 2.39 -12.74 -7.30
N GLY A 575 2.68 -14.01 -7.02
CA GLY A 575 1.80 -15.12 -7.35
C GLY A 575 1.99 -15.62 -8.78
N LEU A 576 3.06 -15.21 -9.45
CA LEU A 576 3.45 -15.63 -10.79
C LEU A 576 4.70 -16.51 -10.74
N ASN A 577 4.77 -17.46 -11.68
CA ASN A 577 6.05 -18.00 -12.11
C ASN A 577 6.82 -16.87 -12.81
N SER A 578 8.10 -16.72 -12.48
CA SER A 578 8.96 -15.81 -13.21
C SER A 578 10.32 -16.42 -13.43
N THR A 579 10.60 -16.71 -14.69
CA THR A 579 11.86 -17.31 -15.15
C THR A 579 12.68 -16.25 -15.88
N ILE A 580 13.93 -16.07 -15.46
CA ILE A 580 14.91 -15.24 -16.16
C ILE A 580 15.98 -16.11 -16.81
N ILE A 581 16.06 -15.88 -18.12
CA ILE A 581 17.03 -16.25 -19.16
C ILE A 581 18.27 -15.35 -19.24
N LYS A 582 19.51 -15.78 -19.01
CA LYS A 582 20.67 -14.99 -19.48
C LYS A 582 21.51 -15.75 -20.49
N PHE A 583 21.85 -15.07 -21.59
CA PHE A 583 22.76 -15.53 -22.63
C PHE A 583 24.01 -14.65 -22.68
#